data_AF-F4BUV8-F1
#
_entry.id   AF-F4BUV8-F1
#
_cell.length_a   1.000
_cell.length_b   1.000
_cell.length_c   1.000
_cell.angle_alpha   90.00
_cell.angle_beta   90.00
_cell.angle_gamma   90.00
#
_symmetry.space_group_name_H-M   'P 1'
#
loop_
_entity.id
_entity.type
_entity.pdbx_description
1 polymer ?
#
loop_
_entity_poly.entity_id
_entity_poly.type
_entity_poly.pdbx_seq_one_letter_code
_entity_poly.pdbx_strand_id
1 'polypeptide(L)'
;MVSAMEIYMLLPKTNCKKCGLPTCMAFAVGLLGREKKLEECTPLFEEKKYEAKLAKLKEIVAPLESASETGLVIHPEKCFGCGNCVIACPVNVAAEPTRVGAGLGPEGDRVILRVEDGVVVANNLQECKRFGPNKILCNACTATCPSKAIEFV
;
A
#
# COMPACT_ATOMS: atom_id res chain seq x y z
N MET A 1 1.15 -9.98 -3.02
CA MET A 1 0.17 -9.63 -1.99
C MET A 1 0.47 -10.47 -0.77
N VAL A 2 0.84 -9.84 0.34
CA VAL A 2 1.15 -10.53 1.59
C VAL A 2 -0.16 -10.85 2.31
N SER A 3 -0.28 -12.08 2.79
CA SER A 3 -1.44 -12.55 3.55
C SER A 3 -1.18 -12.55 5.05
N ALA A 4 -2.24 -12.46 5.84
CA ALA A 4 -2.15 -12.61 7.30
C ALA A 4 -1.53 -13.97 7.69
N MET A 5 -1.73 -15.01 6.87
CA MET A 5 -1.14 -16.32 7.08
C MET A 5 0.38 -16.31 6.91
N GLU A 6 0.91 -15.62 5.89
CA GLU A 6 2.36 -15.48 5.69
C GLU A 6 3.02 -14.75 6.85
N ILE A 7 2.40 -13.66 7.34
CA ILE A 7 2.84 -12.95 8.54
C ILE A 7 2.83 -13.90 9.74
N TYR A 8 1.71 -14.59 9.98
CA TYR A 8 1.56 -15.52 11.10
C TYR A 8 2.60 -16.65 11.09
N MET A 9 2.98 -17.16 9.92
CA MET A 9 3.98 -18.22 9.78
C MET A 9 5.37 -17.78 10.27
N LEU A 10 5.67 -16.48 10.20
CA LEU A 10 6.91 -15.88 10.67
C LEU A 10 6.85 -15.37 12.12
N LEU A 11 5.68 -15.38 12.76
CA LEU A 11 5.56 -15.02 14.17
C LEU A 11 6.09 -16.14 15.10
N PRO A 12 6.34 -15.82 16.39
CA PRO A 12 6.73 -16.79 17.42
C PRO A 12 5.66 -17.85 17.73
N LYS A 13 4.38 -17.57 17.42
CA LYS A 13 3.21 -18.43 17.68
C LYS A 13 3.02 -18.83 19.16
N THR A 14 3.48 -17.98 20.08
CA THR A 14 3.39 -18.23 21.53
C THR A 14 2.04 -17.84 22.13
N ASN A 15 1.24 -17.02 21.43
CA ASN A 15 0.00 -16.44 21.95
C ASN A 15 0.16 -15.78 23.33
N CYS A 16 1.34 -15.20 23.61
CA CYS A 16 1.72 -14.67 24.92
C CYS A 16 0.96 -13.42 25.37
N LYS A 17 0.20 -12.77 24.48
CA LYS A 17 -0.58 -11.54 24.73
C LYS A 17 0.25 -10.30 25.11
N LYS A 18 1.58 -10.33 25.03
CA LYS A 18 2.45 -9.17 25.30
C LYS A 18 2.15 -7.95 24.41
N CYS A 19 1.62 -8.15 23.21
CA CYS A 19 1.18 -7.10 22.29
C CYS A 19 -0.25 -6.60 22.53
N GLY A 20 -0.92 -7.06 23.59
CA GLY A 20 -2.31 -6.70 23.91
C GLY A 20 -3.39 -7.45 23.11
N LEU A 21 -3.01 -8.33 22.18
CA LEU A 21 -3.94 -9.12 21.37
C LEU A 21 -4.05 -10.58 21.86
N PRO A 22 -5.22 -11.23 21.71
CA PRO A 22 -5.48 -12.55 22.30
C PRO A 22 -4.68 -13.68 21.63
N THR A 23 -4.29 -13.53 20.36
CA THR A 23 -3.56 -14.54 19.59
C THR A 23 -2.51 -13.89 18.68
N CYS A 24 -1.48 -14.65 18.30
CA CYS A 24 -0.53 -14.25 17.26
C CYS A 24 -1.21 -14.06 15.90
N MET A 25 -2.30 -14.80 15.62
CA MET A 25 -3.08 -14.60 14.39
C MET A 25 -3.78 -13.23 14.39
N ALA A 26 -4.35 -12.81 15.53
CA ALA A 26 -4.92 -11.47 15.66
C ALA A 26 -3.85 -10.38 15.44
N PHE A 27 -2.63 -10.60 15.95
CA PHE A 27 -1.51 -9.70 15.67
C PHE A 27 -1.12 -9.68 14.18
N ALA A 28 -1.11 -10.82 13.50
CA ALA A 28 -0.85 -10.88 12.07
C ALA A 28 -1.90 -10.13 11.23
N VAL A 29 -3.18 -10.23 11.60
CA VAL A 29 -4.27 -9.46 10.96
C VAL A 29 -4.12 -7.97 11.27
N GLY A 30 -3.81 -7.61 12.52
CA GLY A 30 -3.59 -6.21 12.91
C GLY A 30 -2.39 -5.57 12.20
N LEU A 31 -1.31 -6.33 11.97
CA LEU A 31 -0.18 -5.87 11.14
C LEU A 31 -0.60 -5.65 9.69
N LEU A 32 -1.33 -6.60 9.10
CA LEU A 32 -1.80 -6.48 7.72
C LEU A 32 -2.73 -5.28 7.53
N GLY A 33 -3.60 -5.01 8.52
CA GLY A 33 -4.49 -3.86 8.55
C GLY A 33 -3.84 -2.55 9.03
N ARG A 34 -2.55 -2.57 9.40
CA ARG A 34 -1.80 -1.44 9.98
C ARG A 34 -2.37 -0.87 11.28
N GLU A 35 -3.17 -1.65 11.97
CA GLU A 35 -3.67 -1.36 13.32
C GLU A 35 -2.58 -1.62 14.37
N LYS A 36 -1.55 -2.39 14.00
CA LYS A 36 -0.40 -2.75 14.84
C LYS A 36 0.91 -2.49 14.11
N LYS A 37 1.95 -2.21 14.90
CA LYS A 37 3.34 -2.11 14.43
C LYS A 37 4.12 -3.38 14.75
N LEU A 38 5.14 -3.66 13.94
CA LEU A 38 5.93 -4.88 14.08
C LEU A 38 6.63 -4.95 15.45
N GLU A 39 7.09 -3.81 15.96
CA GLU A 39 7.81 -3.63 17.22
C GLU A 39 6.96 -4.02 18.45
N GLU A 40 5.64 -4.05 18.32
CA GLU A 40 4.75 -4.42 19.43
C GLU A 40 4.84 -5.93 19.78
N CYS A 41 5.44 -6.75 18.91
CA CYS A 41 5.74 -8.14 19.23
C CYS A 41 7.09 -8.25 19.94
N THR A 42 7.14 -7.94 21.24
CA THR A 42 8.38 -7.98 22.02
C THR A 42 9.17 -9.29 21.94
N PRO A 43 8.56 -10.51 21.91
CA PRO A 43 9.34 -11.74 21.78
C PRO A 43 10.16 -11.84 20.47
N LEU A 44 9.72 -11.19 19.39
CA LEU A 44 10.46 -11.18 18.12
C LEU A 44 11.80 -10.43 18.21
N PHE A 45 11.89 -9.45 19.11
CA PHE A 45 13.08 -8.59 19.25
C PHE A 45 13.95 -9.02 20.44
N GLU A 46 13.37 -9.63 21.47
CA GLU A 46 14.10 -10.08 22.67
C GLU A 46 14.81 -11.43 22.47
N GLU A 47 14.20 -12.36 21.73
CA GLU A 47 14.69 -13.73 21.62
C GLU A 47 15.51 -13.96 20.35
N LYS A 48 16.83 -14.15 20.49
CA LYS A 48 17.78 -14.36 19.37
C LYS A 48 17.37 -15.47 18.39
N LYS A 49 16.68 -16.52 18.85
CA LYS A 49 16.20 -17.62 18.00
C LYS A 49 15.22 -17.17 16.91
N TYR A 50 14.62 -15.98 17.01
CA TYR A 50 13.69 -15.44 16.02
C TYR A 50 14.31 -14.40 15.08
N GLU A 51 15.60 -14.12 15.18
CA GLU A 51 16.29 -13.10 14.37
C GLU A 51 16.09 -13.30 12.86
N ALA A 52 16.24 -14.53 12.37
CA ALA A 52 16.01 -14.86 10.96
C ALA A 52 14.53 -14.65 10.53
N LYS A 53 13.58 -14.96 11.43
CA LYS A 53 12.16 -14.72 11.16
C LYS A 53 11.85 -13.22 11.15
N LEU A 54 12.43 -12.45 12.07
CA LEU A 54 12.29 -11.00 12.13
C LEU A 54 12.83 -10.34 10.85
N ALA A 55 13.99 -10.75 10.36
CA ALA A 55 14.56 -10.22 9.12
C ALA A 55 13.62 -10.44 7.92
N LYS A 56 13.12 -11.67 7.75
CA LYS A 56 12.16 -12.00 6.68
C LYS A 56 10.83 -11.29 6.86
N LEU A 57 10.38 -11.12 8.10
CA LEU A 57 9.13 -10.44 8.40
C LEU A 57 9.23 -8.95 8.04
N LYS A 58 10.35 -8.29 8.34
CA LYS A 58 10.63 -6.91 7.90
C LYS A 58 10.56 -6.75 6.38
N GLU A 59 11.14 -7.69 5.63
CA GLU A 59 11.12 -7.67 4.17
C GLU A 59 9.68 -7.72 3.61
N ILE A 60 8.84 -8.64 4.11
CA ILE A 60 7.49 -8.80 3.57
C ILE A 60 6.52 -7.71 4.05
N VAL A 61 6.74 -7.11 5.23
CA VAL A 61 5.87 -6.04 5.74
C VAL A 61 6.31 -4.64 5.33
N ALA A 62 7.55 -4.46 4.85
CA ALA A 62 8.04 -3.15 4.39
C ALA A 62 7.11 -2.46 3.36
N PRO A 63 6.52 -3.15 2.37
CA PRO A 63 5.57 -2.53 1.46
C PRO A 63 4.32 -1.96 2.17
N LEU A 64 3.91 -2.57 3.29
CA LEU A 64 2.77 -2.09 4.09
C LEU A 64 3.09 -0.75 4.76
N GLU A 65 4.34 -0.47 5.12
CA GLU A 65 4.73 0.82 5.70
C GLU A 65 4.74 1.94 4.67
N SER A 66 5.15 1.62 3.43
CA SER A 66 5.27 2.60 2.34
C SER A 66 3.95 2.92 1.64
N ALA A 67 2.90 2.10 1.79
CA ALA A 67 1.68 2.37 1.07
C ALA A 67 0.84 3.46 1.73
N SER A 68 0.07 4.15 0.92
CA SER A 68 -0.91 5.11 1.38
C SER A 68 -2.10 4.45 2.09
N GLU A 69 -2.99 5.28 2.62
CA GLU A 69 -4.30 4.90 3.19
C GLU A 69 -5.20 4.10 2.24
N THR A 70 -4.97 4.17 0.93
CA THR A 70 -5.69 3.40 -0.09
C THR A 70 -5.02 2.06 -0.41
N GLY A 71 -3.90 1.77 0.27
CA GLY A 71 -2.98 0.66 -0.04
C GLY A 71 -2.07 0.93 -1.22
N LEU A 72 -2.03 2.15 -1.77
CA LEU A 72 -1.24 2.46 -2.97
C LEU A 72 0.24 2.58 -2.62
N VAL A 73 1.10 1.78 -3.24
CA VAL A 73 2.55 1.98 -3.22
C VAL A 73 2.98 2.52 -4.57
N ILE A 74 3.81 3.56 -4.56
CA ILE A 74 4.51 4.06 -5.76
C ILE A 74 6.00 3.79 -5.54
N HIS A 75 6.64 3.22 -6.56
CA HIS A 75 8.06 2.89 -6.65
C HIS A 75 8.74 3.87 -7.63
N PRO A 76 9.26 5.02 -7.15
CA PRO A 76 9.80 6.08 -8.00
C PRO A 76 10.89 5.61 -8.94
N GLU A 77 11.73 4.68 -8.47
CA GLU A 77 12.87 4.12 -9.20
C GLU A 77 12.47 3.28 -10.41
N LYS A 78 11.20 2.85 -10.50
CA LYS A 78 10.64 2.13 -11.64
C LYS A 78 9.76 3.03 -12.52
N CYS A 79 9.50 4.26 -12.11
CA CYS A 79 8.53 5.12 -12.79
C CYS A 79 9.15 5.75 -14.04
N PHE A 80 8.45 5.67 -15.18
CA PHE A 80 8.87 6.31 -16.43
C PHE A 80 8.17 7.66 -16.69
N GLY A 81 7.32 8.12 -15.78
CA GLY A 81 6.60 9.39 -15.95
C GLY A 81 5.55 9.43 -17.07
N CYS A 82 5.22 8.28 -17.68
CA CYS A 82 4.36 8.23 -18.88
C CYS A 82 2.91 8.71 -18.69
N GLY A 83 2.43 8.86 -17.46
CA GLY A 83 1.08 9.38 -17.19
C GLY A 83 -0.08 8.41 -17.47
N ASN A 84 0.17 7.17 -17.91
CA ASN A 84 -0.91 6.20 -18.19
C ASN A 84 -1.86 6.00 -16.99
N CYS A 85 -1.31 5.92 -15.78
CA CYS A 85 -2.09 5.80 -14.55
C CYS A 85 -2.94 7.06 -14.24
N VAL A 86 -2.50 8.23 -14.69
CA VAL A 86 -3.20 9.51 -14.54
C VAL A 86 -4.43 9.54 -15.43
N ILE A 87 -4.30 9.15 -16.71
CA ILE A 87 -5.40 9.17 -17.67
C ILE A 87 -6.34 7.95 -17.57
N ALA A 88 -5.84 6.79 -17.12
CA ALA A 88 -6.66 5.60 -16.90
C ALA A 88 -7.48 5.67 -15.61
N CYS A 89 -7.16 6.61 -14.70
CA CYS A 89 -7.88 6.78 -13.45
C CYS A 89 -9.28 7.36 -13.74
N PRO A 90 -10.37 6.62 -13.47
CA PRO A 90 -11.72 7.11 -13.75
C PRO A 90 -12.09 8.34 -12.91
N VAL A 91 -11.48 8.52 -11.74
CA VAL A 91 -11.71 9.68 -10.88
C VAL A 91 -11.00 10.91 -11.44
N ASN A 92 -9.77 10.78 -11.94
CA ASN A 92 -9.08 11.88 -12.62
C ASN A 92 -9.85 12.31 -13.88
N VAL A 93 -10.31 11.36 -14.70
CA VAL A 93 -11.11 11.65 -15.89
C VAL A 93 -12.42 12.34 -15.52
N ALA A 94 -13.09 11.90 -14.45
CA ALA A 94 -14.33 12.54 -13.99
C ALA A 94 -14.08 13.96 -13.43
N ALA A 95 -12.96 14.19 -12.76
CA ALA A 95 -12.58 15.49 -12.26
C ALA A 95 -12.26 16.48 -13.40
N GLU A 96 -11.66 16.00 -14.49
CA GLU A 96 -11.24 16.81 -15.64
C GLU A 96 -11.54 16.13 -16.99
N PRO A 97 -12.82 16.09 -17.42
CA PRO A 97 -13.24 15.32 -18.60
C PRO A 97 -12.67 15.85 -19.92
N THR A 98 -12.47 17.17 -20.03
CA THR A 98 -11.95 17.81 -21.24
C THR A 98 -10.43 17.87 -21.30
N ARG A 99 -9.73 17.45 -20.24
CA ARG A 99 -8.28 17.52 -20.14
C ARG A 99 -7.66 16.16 -19.92
N VAL A 100 -7.81 15.58 -18.74
CA VAL A 100 -7.39 14.19 -18.48
C VAL A 100 -8.09 13.23 -19.42
N GLY A 101 -9.40 13.43 -19.64
CA GLY A 101 -10.16 12.63 -20.60
C GLY A 101 -9.70 12.80 -22.06
N ALA A 102 -9.00 13.88 -22.38
CA ALA A 102 -8.37 14.12 -23.69
C ALA A 102 -6.92 13.61 -23.77
N GLY A 103 -6.41 12.95 -22.73
CA GLY A 103 -5.04 12.41 -22.69
C GLY A 103 -3.99 13.41 -22.21
N LEU A 104 -4.39 14.57 -21.67
CA LEU A 104 -3.48 15.58 -21.14
C LEU A 104 -3.27 15.40 -19.63
N GLY A 105 -2.11 15.86 -19.13
CA GLY A 105 -1.86 15.92 -17.68
C GLY A 105 -2.80 16.92 -16.99
N PRO A 106 -3.21 16.66 -15.73
CA PRO A 106 -4.17 17.49 -15.01
C PRO A 106 -3.61 18.85 -14.61
N GLU A 107 -4.50 19.81 -14.35
CA GLU A 107 -4.15 21.16 -13.84
C GLU A 107 -4.73 21.46 -12.45
N GLY A 108 -5.86 20.85 -12.11
CA GLY A 108 -6.56 21.03 -10.84
C GLY A 108 -6.14 20.06 -9.75
N ASP A 109 -6.48 20.41 -8.52
CA ASP A 109 -6.07 19.65 -7.32
C ASP A 109 -7.01 18.50 -6.95
N ARG A 110 -8.12 18.33 -7.67
CA ARG A 110 -9.11 17.28 -7.37
C ARG A 110 -8.72 15.90 -7.91
N VAL A 111 -7.54 15.77 -8.51
CA VAL A 111 -7.05 14.52 -9.08
C VAL A 111 -6.29 13.68 -8.07
N ILE A 112 -6.35 12.36 -8.24
CA ILE A 112 -5.70 11.36 -7.40
C ILE A 112 -4.21 11.25 -7.73
N LEU A 113 -3.89 11.20 -9.02
CA LEU A 113 -2.54 10.99 -9.52
C LEU A 113 -2.13 12.13 -10.43
N ARG A 114 -0.86 12.55 -10.33
CA ARG A 114 -0.20 13.47 -11.27
C ARG A 114 1.20 12.97 -11.57
N VAL A 115 1.82 13.52 -12.62
CA VAL A 115 3.26 13.34 -12.84
C VAL A 115 3.95 14.64 -12.48
N GLU A 116 4.89 14.56 -11.54
CA GLU A 116 5.71 15.66 -11.06
C GLU A 116 7.17 15.24 -11.18
N ASP A 117 8.01 16.09 -11.78
CA ASP A 117 9.44 15.80 -12.02
C ASP A 117 9.72 14.42 -12.64
N GLY A 118 8.84 14.00 -13.57
CA GLY A 118 8.96 12.72 -14.29
C GLY A 118 8.53 11.48 -13.49
N VAL A 119 7.99 11.65 -12.27
CA VAL A 119 7.52 10.56 -11.41
C VAL A 119 6.04 10.75 -11.09
N VAL A 120 5.29 9.66 -11.06
CA VAL A 120 3.90 9.71 -10.61
C VAL A 120 3.85 9.99 -9.10
N VAL A 121 3.00 10.93 -8.69
CA VAL A 121 2.74 11.24 -7.28
C VAL A 121 1.27 11.09 -6.96
N ALA A 122 0.99 10.73 -5.71
CA ALA A 122 -0.36 10.74 -5.17
C ALA A 122 -0.70 12.13 -4.62
N ASN A 123 -1.91 12.62 -4.89
CA ASN A 123 -2.37 13.93 -4.49
C ASN A 123 -3.62 13.84 -3.61
N ASN A 124 -4.82 13.67 -4.19
CA ASN A 124 -6.06 13.60 -3.43
C ASN A 124 -6.56 12.15 -3.28
N LEU A 125 -5.92 11.40 -2.39
CA LEU A 125 -6.25 9.99 -2.17
C LEU A 125 -7.62 9.76 -1.52
N GLN A 126 -8.22 10.78 -0.91
CA GLN A 126 -9.56 10.69 -0.32
C GLN A 126 -10.64 10.41 -1.36
N GLU A 127 -10.44 10.87 -2.60
CA GLU A 127 -11.33 10.62 -3.74
C GLU A 127 -11.07 9.27 -4.42
N CYS A 128 -10.04 8.54 -3.98
CA CYS A 128 -9.76 7.21 -4.51
C CYS A 128 -10.89 6.25 -4.18
N LYS A 129 -11.32 5.47 -5.19
CA LYS A 129 -12.32 4.41 -4.99
C LYS A 129 -11.90 3.36 -3.96
N ARG A 130 -10.61 3.30 -3.61
CA ARG A 130 -10.07 2.41 -2.57
C ARG A 130 -9.99 3.05 -1.18
N PHE A 131 -10.40 4.30 -1.04
CA PHE A 131 -10.42 5.01 0.24
C PHE A 131 -11.65 4.67 1.07
N GLY A 132 -11.49 4.69 2.40
CA GLY A 132 -12.60 4.61 3.35
C GLY A 132 -13.22 3.21 3.54
N PRO A 133 -14.30 3.13 4.35
CA PRO A 133 -14.93 1.87 4.73
C PRO A 133 -15.69 1.20 3.57
N ASN A 134 -16.19 1.98 2.61
CA ASN A 134 -16.92 1.50 1.44
C ASN A 134 -16.03 1.36 0.20
N LYS A 135 -14.74 1.08 0.42
CA LYS A 135 -13.76 0.95 -0.66
C LYS A 135 -14.13 -0.15 -1.65
N ILE A 136 -14.00 0.17 -2.92
CA ILE A 136 -14.16 -0.78 -4.04
C ILE A 136 -12.77 -1.20 -4.50
N LEU A 137 -12.62 -2.47 -4.88
CA LEU A 137 -11.38 -3.04 -5.41
C LEU A 137 -11.09 -2.54 -6.85
N CYS A 138 -10.74 -1.26 -6.98
CA CYS A 138 -10.24 -0.68 -8.22
C CYS A 138 -8.75 -1.03 -8.41
N ASN A 139 -8.33 -1.27 -9.65
CA ASN A 139 -6.94 -1.54 -10.03
C ASN A 139 -6.51 -0.82 -11.33
N ALA A 140 -7.23 0.23 -11.76
CA ALA A 140 -6.99 0.88 -13.05
C ALA A 140 -5.54 1.36 -13.25
N CYS A 141 -4.98 2.05 -12.23
CA CYS A 141 -3.61 2.57 -12.29
C CYS A 141 -2.55 1.47 -12.32
N THR A 142 -2.75 0.36 -11.60
CA THR A 142 -1.79 -0.74 -11.56
C THR A 142 -1.90 -1.63 -12.81
N ALA A 143 -3.10 -1.82 -13.34
CA ALA A 143 -3.34 -2.58 -14.56
C ALA A 143 -2.74 -1.91 -15.81
N THR A 144 -2.69 -0.58 -15.85
CA THR A 144 -2.13 0.16 -16.99
C THR A 144 -0.63 0.45 -16.87
N CYS A 145 -0.03 0.28 -15.69
CA CYS A 145 1.35 0.68 -15.46
C CYS A 145 2.33 -0.26 -16.18
N PRO A 146 3.03 0.18 -17.25
CA PRO A 146 3.87 -0.72 -18.04
C PRO A 146 5.13 -1.16 -17.28
N SER A 147 5.65 -0.28 -16.41
CA SER A 147 6.86 -0.54 -15.63
C SER A 147 6.61 -1.21 -14.28
N LYS A 148 5.34 -1.46 -13.93
CA LYS A 148 4.93 -1.97 -12.61
C LYS A 148 5.47 -1.13 -11.45
N ALA A 149 5.58 0.19 -11.66
CA ALA A 149 5.98 1.16 -10.65
C ALA A 149 4.90 1.47 -9.61
N ILE A 150 3.69 0.92 -9.78
CA ILE A 150 2.57 1.16 -8.87
C ILE A 150 1.96 -0.20 -8.52
N GLU A 151 1.69 -0.42 -7.24
CA GLU A 151 0.96 -1.59 -6.76
C GLU A 151 -0.03 -1.25 -5.63
N PHE A 152 -0.93 -2.19 -5.34
CA PHE A 152 -1.79 -2.13 -4.17
C PHE A 152 -1.42 -3.25 -3.21
N VAL A 153 -1.28 -2.91 -1.93
CA VAL A 153 -1.06 -3.85 -0.81
C VAL A 153 -2.29 -3.95 0.08
#